data_AF-A0A1I0TAL7-F1
#
_entry.id   AF-A0A1I0TAL7-F1
#
_cell.length_a   1.000
_cell.length_b   1.000
_cell.length_c   1.000
_cell.angle_alpha   90.00
_cell.angle_beta   90.00
_cell.angle_gamma   90.00
#
_symmetry.space_group_name_H-M   'P 1'
#
loop_
_entity.id
_entity.type
_entity.pdbx_description
1 polymer ?
#
loop_
_entity_poly.entity_id
_entity_poly.type
_entity_poly.pdbx_seq_one_letter_code
_entity_poly.pdbx_strand_id
1 'polypeptide(L)'
;MKKYILLILFTAPFFVKAQNPARDYTNAVLWQQTSGEYRALCFQAYNFARLSLKEALWADTSKKPKCVIVDIDETVLDNSAFQGHEIKKGLSYVPADWTEWTNLAQADTVPGALAFLKFAASKNIETFYVSNRDEKDYAATLKNLQHFGFPYADDAHLMVSKGTSNKEPRRQRISETHHILLLCGDNLSDFSNIFYRENKNTFDQVNASQNLFGTKYIMLPNPMYGDWEKPLYQGEKLSDKDKAKQRLERLKSY
;
A
#
# COMPACT_ATOMS: atom_id res chain seq x y z
N MET A 1 -75.22 23.46 7.03
CA MET A 1 -74.21 22.72 7.81
C MET A 1 -72.96 22.53 6.94
N LYS A 2 -71.86 23.22 7.22
CA LYS A 2 -70.61 23.13 6.44
C LYS A 2 -69.88 21.83 6.81
N LYS A 3 -69.64 20.95 5.84
CA LYS A 3 -68.82 19.75 6.01
C LYS A 3 -67.35 20.14 5.90
N TYR A 4 -66.60 20.03 7.00
CA TYR A 4 -65.14 20.16 6.98
C TYR A 4 -64.55 18.80 6.61
N ILE A 5 -63.86 18.74 5.46
CA ILE A 5 -63.04 17.59 5.08
C ILE A 5 -61.70 17.75 5.79
N LEU A 6 -61.45 16.93 6.79
CA LEU A 6 -60.16 16.86 7.48
C LEU A 6 -59.20 16.06 6.60
N LEU A 7 -58.28 16.74 5.92
CA LEU A 7 -57.22 16.11 5.14
C LEU A 7 -56.13 15.63 6.12
N ILE A 8 -56.10 14.33 6.43
CA ILE A 8 -55.01 13.74 7.21
C ILE A 8 -53.79 13.58 6.28
N LEU A 9 -52.83 14.50 6.40
CA LEU A 9 -51.51 14.37 5.79
C LEU A 9 -50.76 13.24 6.49
N PHE A 10 -50.72 12.06 5.88
CA PHE A 10 -49.78 11.01 6.24
C PHE A 10 -48.37 11.46 5.86
N THR A 11 -47.60 11.96 6.83
CA THR A 11 -46.15 12.12 6.68
C THR A 11 -45.51 10.74 6.72
N ALA A 12 -45.27 10.15 5.54
CA ALA A 12 -44.41 8.97 5.46
C ALA A 12 -43.02 9.36 5.99
N PRO A 13 -42.47 8.68 7.01
CA PRO A 13 -41.13 8.98 7.47
C PRO A 13 -40.16 8.63 6.34
N PHE A 14 -39.54 9.64 5.75
CA PHE A 14 -38.39 9.44 4.88
C PHE A 14 -37.26 8.89 5.75
N PHE A 15 -37.08 7.56 5.72
CA PHE A 15 -35.90 6.94 6.27
C PHE A 15 -34.69 7.38 5.45
N VAL A 16 -34.00 8.41 5.94
CA VAL A 16 -32.69 8.81 5.41
C VAL A 16 -31.74 7.64 5.68
N LYS A 17 -31.40 6.90 4.62
CA LYS A 17 -30.40 5.83 4.72
C LYS A 17 -29.05 6.49 4.89
N ALA A 18 -28.46 6.36 6.08
CA ALA A 18 -27.12 6.87 6.35
C ALA A 18 -26.13 6.31 5.31
N GLN A 19 -25.19 7.15 4.86
CA GLN A 19 -24.14 6.72 3.94
C GLN A 19 -23.32 5.59 4.58
N ASN A 20 -23.05 4.54 3.81
CA ASN A 20 -22.21 3.45 4.29
C ASN A 20 -20.76 3.97 4.49
N PRO A 21 -20.15 3.80 5.68
CA PRO A 21 -18.78 4.21 5.98
C PRO A 21 -17.72 3.74 4.98
N ALA A 22 -17.91 2.58 4.35
CA ALA A 22 -16.99 2.06 3.32
C ALA A 22 -16.90 3.00 2.10
N ARG A 23 -17.94 3.82 1.85
CA ARG A 23 -17.92 4.76 0.73
C ARG A 23 -16.90 5.89 0.88
N ASP A 24 -16.35 6.12 2.07
CA ASP A 24 -15.27 7.10 2.29
C ASP A 24 -14.05 6.82 1.42
N TYR A 25 -13.80 5.55 1.08
CA TYR A 25 -12.64 5.12 0.29
C TYR A 25 -12.87 5.19 -1.23
N THR A 26 -14.11 5.41 -1.68
CA THR A 26 -14.50 5.28 -3.10
C THR A 26 -13.63 6.13 -4.02
N ASN A 27 -13.39 7.40 -3.69
CA ASN A 27 -12.60 8.29 -4.53
C ASN A 27 -11.12 7.92 -4.55
N ALA A 28 -10.56 7.45 -3.43
CA ALA A 28 -9.17 6.99 -3.37
C ALA A 28 -8.97 5.74 -4.26
N VAL A 29 -9.89 4.78 -4.18
CA VAL A 29 -9.88 3.57 -5.02
C VAL A 29 -10.06 3.92 -6.50
N LEU A 30 -11.02 4.79 -6.82
CA LEU A 30 -11.23 5.22 -8.21
C LEU A 30 -10.02 6.00 -8.76
N TRP A 31 -9.37 6.83 -7.94
CA TRP A 31 -8.16 7.53 -8.35
C TRP A 31 -7.06 6.53 -8.73
N GLN A 32 -6.80 5.50 -7.94
CA GLN A 32 -5.83 4.47 -8.30
C GLN A 32 -6.27 3.66 -9.54
N GLN A 33 -7.52 3.21 -9.60
CA GLN A 33 -8.03 2.34 -10.67
C GLN A 33 -8.15 3.03 -12.03
N THR A 34 -8.46 4.33 -12.04
CA THR A 34 -8.94 5.01 -13.26
C THR A 34 -8.15 6.25 -13.65
N SER A 35 -7.39 6.86 -12.73
CA SER A 35 -6.68 8.10 -13.06
C SER A 35 -5.41 7.84 -13.89
N GLY A 36 -5.17 8.71 -14.86
CA GLY A 36 -3.88 8.74 -15.56
C GLY A 36 -2.75 9.21 -14.64
N GLU A 37 -3.07 10.03 -13.65
CA GLU A 37 -2.17 10.61 -12.67
C GLU A 37 -1.52 9.56 -11.78
N TYR A 38 -2.29 8.58 -11.28
CA TYR A 38 -1.74 7.43 -10.54
C TYR A 38 -0.68 6.71 -11.37
N ARG A 39 -1.02 6.36 -12.62
CA ARG A 39 -0.10 5.67 -13.54
C ARG A 39 1.15 6.52 -13.81
N ALA A 40 0.97 7.83 -14.03
CA ALA A 40 2.07 8.75 -14.26
C ALA A 40 3.01 8.84 -13.05
N LEU A 41 2.48 8.86 -11.83
CA LEU A 41 3.27 8.86 -10.59
C LEU A 41 4.02 7.54 -10.39
N CYS A 42 3.41 6.38 -10.67
CA CYS A 42 4.10 5.09 -10.64
C CYS A 42 5.25 5.04 -11.66
N PHE A 43 5.01 5.48 -12.90
CA PHE A 43 6.07 5.58 -13.90
C PHE A 43 7.15 6.56 -13.50
N GLN A 44 6.80 7.72 -12.93
CA GLN A 44 7.76 8.69 -12.44
C GLN A 44 8.66 8.06 -11.36
N ALA A 45 8.05 7.39 -10.38
CA ALA A 45 8.78 6.71 -9.30
C ALA A 45 9.75 5.65 -9.85
N TYR A 46 9.29 4.77 -10.74
CA TYR A 46 10.14 3.71 -11.30
C TYR A 46 11.17 4.19 -12.34
N ASN A 47 10.88 5.27 -13.06
CA ASN A 47 11.89 5.93 -13.90
C ASN A 47 12.99 6.57 -13.04
N PHE A 48 12.62 7.22 -11.93
CA PHE A 48 13.58 7.75 -10.97
C PHE A 48 14.35 6.61 -10.29
N ALA A 49 13.69 5.53 -9.88
CA ALA A 49 14.34 4.34 -9.35
C ALA A 49 15.42 3.81 -10.30
N ARG A 50 15.14 3.78 -11.60
CA ARG A 50 16.13 3.39 -12.62
C ARG A 50 17.33 4.34 -12.67
N LEU A 51 17.11 5.65 -12.58
CA LEU A 51 18.20 6.65 -12.56
C LEU A 51 19.02 6.51 -11.28
N SER A 52 18.36 6.50 -10.13
CA SER A 52 18.98 6.39 -8.81
C SER A 52 19.71 5.06 -8.62
N LEU A 53 19.23 3.96 -9.21
CA LEU A 53 19.93 2.69 -9.19
C LEU A 53 21.24 2.74 -9.98
N LYS A 54 21.27 3.46 -11.11
CA LYS A 54 22.51 3.65 -11.89
C LYS A 54 23.50 4.50 -11.13
N GLU A 55 23.04 5.57 -10.49
CA GLU A 55 23.89 6.44 -9.67
C GLU A 55 24.44 5.70 -8.45
N ALA A 56 23.58 4.97 -7.73
CA ALA A 56 23.98 4.14 -6.61
C ALA A 56 24.99 3.06 -7.02
N LEU A 57 24.79 2.43 -8.19
CA LEU A 57 25.72 1.43 -8.73
C LEU A 57 27.07 2.05 -9.12
N TRP A 58 27.08 3.27 -9.65
CA TRP A 58 28.32 3.98 -10.00
C TRP A 58 29.12 4.39 -8.74
N ALA A 59 28.42 4.80 -7.68
CA ALA A 59 29.03 5.17 -6.40
C ALA A 59 29.34 3.97 -5.48
N ASP A 60 28.88 2.76 -5.83
CA ASP A 60 28.99 1.59 -4.96
C ASP A 60 30.45 1.11 -4.84
N THR A 61 30.94 1.03 -3.62
CA THR A 61 32.26 0.49 -3.27
C THR A 61 32.17 -0.86 -2.55
N SER A 62 30.96 -1.36 -2.31
CA SER A 62 30.73 -2.61 -1.60
C SER A 62 31.08 -3.83 -2.44
N LYS A 63 31.76 -4.79 -1.79
CA LYS A 63 32.02 -6.12 -2.36
C LYS A 63 30.85 -7.08 -2.23
N LYS A 64 29.83 -6.74 -1.43
CA LYS A 64 28.63 -7.58 -1.28
C LYS A 64 27.86 -7.66 -2.61
N PRO A 65 27.12 -8.75 -2.86
CA PRO A 65 26.07 -8.78 -3.87
C PRO A 65 25.10 -7.61 -3.67
N LYS A 66 24.58 -7.05 -4.76
CA LYS A 66 23.74 -5.86 -4.75
C LYS A 66 22.29 -6.27 -4.80
N CYS A 67 21.44 -5.57 -4.08
CA CYS A 67 20.00 -5.81 -4.18
C CYS A 67 19.18 -4.53 -4.13
N VAL A 68 17.93 -4.65 -4.56
CA VAL A 68 16.85 -3.74 -4.21
C VAL A 68 15.84 -4.49 -3.35
N ILE A 69 15.22 -3.76 -2.42
CA ILE A 69 14.11 -4.28 -1.63
C ILE A 69 12.83 -3.59 -2.11
N VAL A 70 11.77 -4.34 -2.32
CA VAL A 70 10.45 -3.81 -2.68
C VAL A 70 9.38 -4.36 -1.74
N ASP A 71 8.42 -3.52 -1.36
CA ASP A 71 7.13 -4.03 -0.90
C ASP A 71 6.36 -4.70 -2.06
N ILE A 72 5.31 -5.44 -1.73
CA ILE A 72 4.45 -6.13 -2.69
C ILE A 72 3.16 -5.34 -2.94
N ASP A 73 2.31 -5.23 -1.92
CA ASP A 73 0.97 -4.68 -2.08
C ASP A 73 1.07 -3.18 -2.36
N GLU A 74 0.39 -2.69 -3.40
CA GLU A 74 0.42 -1.29 -3.87
C GLU A 74 1.79 -0.76 -4.34
N THR A 75 2.81 -1.62 -4.33
CA THR A 75 4.16 -1.31 -4.81
C THR A 75 4.53 -2.09 -6.06
N VAL A 76 4.33 -3.41 -6.10
CA VAL A 76 4.52 -4.23 -7.32
C VAL A 76 3.25 -4.92 -7.78
N LEU A 77 2.33 -5.26 -6.87
CA LEU A 77 1.02 -5.83 -7.15
C LEU A 77 -0.08 -4.81 -6.78
N ASP A 78 -1.02 -4.59 -7.68
CA ASP A 78 -2.18 -3.70 -7.51
C ASP A 78 -3.37 -4.50 -6.95
N ASN A 79 -3.76 -4.19 -5.71
CA ASN A 79 -4.86 -4.82 -5.01
C ASN A 79 -6.11 -3.91 -4.96
N SER A 80 -6.16 -2.84 -5.75
CA SER A 80 -7.31 -1.93 -5.78
C SER A 80 -8.63 -2.65 -6.12
N ALA A 81 -8.58 -3.76 -6.88
CA ALA A 81 -9.74 -4.60 -7.15
C ALA A 81 -10.36 -5.20 -5.87
N PHE A 82 -9.53 -5.63 -4.91
CA PHE A 82 -9.98 -6.07 -3.59
C PHE A 82 -10.68 -4.93 -2.83
N GLN A 83 -10.09 -3.73 -2.82
CA GLN A 83 -10.73 -2.57 -2.19
C GLN A 83 -12.08 -2.24 -2.83
N GLY A 84 -12.18 -2.32 -4.15
CA GLY A 84 -13.45 -2.18 -4.86
C GLY A 84 -14.49 -3.24 -4.50
N HIS A 85 -14.07 -4.47 -4.23
CA HIS A 85 -14.93 -5.56 -3.76
C HIS A 85 -15.50 -5.27 -2.36
N GLU A 86 -14.65 -4.88 -1.42
CA GLU A 86 -15.05 -4.54 -0.04
C GLU A 86 -16.04 -3.37 0.00
N ILE A 87 -15.76 -2.31 -0.75
CA ILE A 87 -16.65 -1.14 -0.83
C ILE A 87 -18.04 -1.53 -1.38
N LYS A 88 -18.10 -2.42 -2.37
CA LYS A 88 -19.37 -2.93 -2.92
C LYS A 88 -20.15 -3.78 -1.92
N LYS A 89 -19.47 -4.49 -1.02
CA LYS A 89 -20.06 -5.19 0.14
C LYS A 89 -20.43 -4.25 1.28
N GLY A 90 -19.95 -3.00 1.22
CA GLY A 90 -20.17 -2.01 2.27
C GLY A 90 -19.31 -2.25 3.51
N LEU A 91 -18.13 -2.85 3.32
CA LEU A 91 -17.14 -3.18 4.34
C LEU A 91 -15.85 -2.40 4.05
N SER A 92 -15.05 -2.11 5.08
CA SER A 92 -13.72 -1.50 4.89
C SER A 92 -12.62 -2.53 4.61
N TYR A 93 -12.59 -3.61 5.38
CA TYR A 93 -11.61 -4.69 5.27
C TYR A 93 -12.03 -5.90 6.08
N VAL A 94 -12.04 -7.07 5.46
CA VAL A 94 -12.22 -8.36 6.13
C VAL A 94 -11.03 -9.29 5.84
N PRO A 95 -10.32 -9.81 6.87
CA PRO A 95 -9.17 -10.69 6.66
C PRO A 95 -9.46 -11.98 5.88
N ALA A 96 -10.68 -12.52 6.00
CA ALA A 96 -11.08 -13.71 5.24
C ALA A 96 -11.22 -13.42 3.74
N ASP A 97 -11.83 -12.28 3.40
CA ASP A 97 -11.97 -11.83 2.01
C ASP A 97 -10.60 -11.48 1.41
N TRP A 98 -9.67 -10.94 2.21
CA TRP A 98 -8.29 -10.73 1.78
C TRP A 98 -7.59 -12.04 1.42
N THR A 99 -7.71 -13.07 2.27
CA THR A 99 -7.15 -14.40 1.96
C THR A 99 -7.83 -15.04 0.74
N GLU A 100 -9.12 -14.81 0.53
CA GLU A 100 -9.78 -15.23 -0.72
C GLU A 100 -9.14 -14.53 -1.92
N TRP A 101 -8.97 -13.21 -1.86
CA TRP A 101 -8.34 -12.41 -2.92
C TRP A 101 -6.90 -12.85 -3.23
N THR A 102 -6.05 -12.99 -2.21
CA THR A 102 -4.64 -13.39 -2.41
C THR A 102 -4.55 -14.77 -3.05
N ASN A 103 -5.42 -15.72 -2.67
CA ASN A 103 -5.47 -17.07 -3.23
C ASN A 103 -5.84 -17.12 -4.71
N LEU A 104 -6.54 -16.10 -5.22
CA LEU A 104 -6.80 -15.98 -6.66
C LEU A 104 -5.50 -15.72 -7.44
N ALA A 105 -4.47 -15.15 -6.80
CA ALA A 105 -3.16 -14.86 -7.39
C ALA A 105 -3.25 -14.10 -8.72
N GLN A 106 -4.19 -13.15 -8.79
CA GLN A 106 -4.56 -12.39 -9.99
C GLN A 106 -4.44 -10.87 -9.82
N ALA A 107 -3.80 -10.41 -8.73
CA ALA A 107 -3.52 -8.99 -8.57
C ALA A 107 -2.65 -8.53 -9.76
N ASP A 108 -3.08 -7.48 -10.46
CA ASP A 108 -2.34 -6.93 -11.60
C ASP A 108 -1.05 -6.25 -11.11
N THR A 109 -0.23 -5.77 -12.03
CA THR A 109 1.05 -5.12 -11.70
C THR A 109 0.91 -3.62 -11.52
N VAL A 110 1.63 -3.07 -10.54
CA VAL A 110 1.80 -1.61 -10.43
C VAL A 110 2.58 -1.09 -11.64
N PRO A 111 2.14 0.00 -12.30
CA PRO A 111 2.76 0.46 -13.54
C PRO A 111 4.27 0.76 -13.39
N GLY A 112 5.08 0.14 -14.25
CA GLY A 112 6.54 0.35 -14.30
C GLY A 112 7.36 -0.58 -13.39
N ALA A 113 6.74 -1.22 -12.39
CA ALA A 113 7.45 -2.08 -11.43
C ALA A 113 8.20 -3.23 -12.12
N LEU A 114 7.50 -4.01 -12.95
CA LEU A 114 8.08 -5.16 -13.66
C LEU A 114 9.26 -4.75 -14.56
N ALA A 115 9.12 -3.64 -15.28
CA ALA A 115 10.16 -3.13 -16.17
C ALA A 115 11.41 -2.69 -15.40
N PHE A 116 11.22 -1.99 -14.28
CA PHE A 116 12.32 -1.58 -13.41
C PHE A 116 13.05 -2.80 -12.80
N LEU A 117 12.31 -3.78 -12.28
CA LEU A 117 12.92 -4.95 -11.65
C LEU A 117 13.64 -5.84 -12.67
N LYS A 118 13.09 -6.01 -13.87
CA LYS A 118 13.83 -6.68 -14.97
C LYS A 118 15.10 -5.92 -15.36
N PHE A 119 15.07 -4.59 -15.35
CA PHE A 119 16.27 -3.78 -15.53
C PHE A 119 17.31 -4.01 -14.42
N ALA A 120 16.89 -4.04 -13.15
CA ALA A 120 17.79 -4.34 -12.02
C ALA A 120 18.43 -5.74 -12.18
N ALA A 121 17.61 -6.75 -12.51
CA ALA A 121 18.08 -8.11 -12.76
C ALA A 121 19.11 -8.17 -13.90
N SER A 122 18.91 -7.42 -14.99
CA SER A 122 19.87 -7.32 -16.11
C SER A 122 21.24 -6.73 -15.72
N LYS A 123 21.34 -6.14 -14.53
CA LYS A 123 22.56 -5.60 -13.93
C LYS A 123 23.10 -6.46 -12.80
N ASN A 124 22.62 -7.71 -12.66
CA ASN A 124 22.95 -8.62 -11.57
C ASN A 124 22.65 -8.01 -10.19
N ILE A 125 21.54 -7.27 -10.11
CA ILE A 125 21.02 -6.72 -8.85
C ILE A 125 19.79 -7.55 -8.48
N GLU A 126 19.87 -8.22 -7.34
CA GLU A 126 18.82 -9.10 -6.83
C GLU A 126 17.62 -8.29 -6.34
N THR A 127 16.42 -8.85 -6.45
CA THR A 127 15.21 -8.24 -5.91
C THR A 127 14.73 -9.05 -4.73
N PHE A 128 14.60 -8.43 -3.57
CA PHE A 128 13.94 -9.03 -2.41
C PHE A 128 12.55 -8.42 -2.22
N TYR A 129 11.53 -9.27 -2.11
CA TYR A 129 10.14 -8.89 -1.91
C TYR A 129 9.82 -8.99 -0.41
N VAL A 130 9.71 -7.86 0.28
CA VAL A 130 9.50 -7.80 1.74
C VAL A 130 8.10 -7.26 2.03
N SER A 131 7.17 -8.17 2.32
CA SER A 131 5.73 -7.88 2.43
C SER A 131 5.16 -8.24 3.80
N ASN A 132 4.09 -7.55 4.20
CA ASN A 132 3.32 -7.89 5.39
C ASN A 132 2.15 -8.85 5.14
N ARG A 133 2.05 -9.48 3.95
CA ARG A 133 1.22 -10.67 3.76
C ARG A 133 1.61 -11.76 4.77
N ASP A 134 0.65 -12.61 5.15
CA ASP A 134 0.87 -13.66 6.14
C ASP A 134 1.53 -14.90 5.51
N GLU A 135 2.12 -15.78 6.33
CA GLU A 135 2.69 -17.06 5.87
C GLU A 135 1.68 -17.92 5.10
N LYS A 136 0.39 -17.87 5.46
CA LYS A 136 -0.69 -18.57 4.74
C LYS A 136 -0.90 -18.07 3.30
N ASP A 137 -0.57 -16.80 3.01
CA ASP A 137 -0.72 -16.18 1.70
C ASP A 137 0.55 -16.35 0.84
N TYR A 138 1.60 -16.98 1.37
CA TYR A 138 2.91 -17.10 0.74
C TYR A 138 2.86 -17.73 -0.64
N ALA A 139 2.30 -18.95 -0.73
CA ALA A 139 2.29 -19.71 -1.98
C ALA A 139 1.51 -18.99 -3.09
N ALA A 140 0.39 -18.36 -2.74
CA ALA A 140 -0.41 -17.59 -3.68
C ALA A 140 0.30 -16.31 -4.12
N THR A 141 1.00 -15.64 -3.20
CA THR A 141 1.83 -14.46 -3.49
C THR A 141 2.96 -14.80 -4.45
N LEU A 142 3.69 -15.87 -4.17
CA LEU A 142 4.77 -16.35 -5.04
C LEU A 142 4.25 -16.67 -6.44
N LYS A 143 3.11 -17.38 -6.53
CA LYS A 143 2.43 -17.68 -7.80
C LYS A 143 2.07 -16.41 -8.57
N ASN A 144 1.52 -15.40 -7.90
CA ASN A 144 1.15 -14.13 -8.54
C ASN A 144 2.38 -13.40 -9.11
N LEU A 145 3.49 -13.36 -8.37
CA LEU A 145 4.76 -12.77 -8.84
C LEU A 145 5.33 -13.54 -10.05
N GLN A 146 5.34 -14.87 -9.96
CA GLN A 146 5.80 -15.74 -11.04
C GLN A 146 4.94 -15.62 -12.30
N HIS A 147 3.62 -15.45 -12.15
CA HIS A 147 2.68 -15.29 -13.26
C HIS A 147 3.07 -14.13 -14.20
N PHE A 148 3.50 -12.99 -13.63
CA PHE A 148 3.96 -11.83 -14.41
C PHE A 148 5.45 -11.88 -14.78
N GLY A 149 6.17 -12.92 -14.33
CA GLY A 149 7.61 -13.07 -14.58
C GLY A 149 8.44 -12.00 -13.89
N PHE A 150 8.09 -11.64 -12.66
CA PHE A 150 8.95 -10.84 -11.79
C PHE A 150 10.27 -11.59 -11.50
N PRO A 151 11.43 -10.92 -11.58
CA PRO A 151 12.72 -11.58 -11.37
C PRO A 151 12.89 -11.99 -9.91
N TYR A 152 13.62 -13.08 -9.66
CA TYR A 152 13.85 -13.58 -8.30
C TYR A 152 12.55 -13.87 -7.53
N ALA A 153 11.47 -14.22 -8.22
CA ALA A 153 10.23 -14.68 -7.59
C ALA A 153 10.39 -16.15 -7.15
N ASP A 154 11.15 -16.35 -6.07
CA ASP A 154 11.51 -17.66 -5.50
C ASP A 154 11.58 -17.60 -3.96
N ASP A 155 11.87 -18.75 -3.34
CA ASP A 155 11.85 -18.89 -1.89
C ASP A 155 12.97 -18.13 -1.16
N ALA A 156 14.07 -17.83 -1.84
CA ALA A 156 15.20 -17.12 -1.25
C ALA A 156 14.93 -15.61 -1.12
N HIS A 157 14.04 -15.07 -1.96
CA HIS A 157 13.85 -13.64 -2.12
C HIS A 157 12.50 -13.12 -1.64
N LEU A 158 11.50 -14.00 -1.48
CA LEU A 158 10.19 -13.64 -0.91
C LEU A 158 10.21 -13.75 0.62
N MET A 159 10.04 -12.61 1.31
CA MET A 159 10.01 -12.52 2.77
C MET A 159 8.68 -11.94 3.28
N VAL A 160 7.74 -12.81 3.61
CA VAL A 160 6.43 -12.46 4.19
C VAL A 160 6.49 -12.24 5.71
N SER A 161 5.40 -11.77 6.33
CA SER A 161 5.33 -11.56 7.78
C SER A 161 5.29 -12.88 8.55
N LYS A 162 5.91 -12.88 9.73
CA LYS A 162 5.84 -13.94 10.73
C LYS A 162 5.22 -13.43 12.04
N GLY A 163 4.09 -12.74 11.93
CA GLY A 163 3.36 -12.18 13.08
C GLY A 163 3.78 -10.76 13.49
N THR A 164 4.56 -10.06 12.66
CA THR A 164 4.90 -8.65 12.90
C THR A 164 4.85 -7.82 11.63
N SER A 165 4.24 -6.63 11.71
CA SER A 165 4.24 -5.67 10.60
C SER A 165 5.56 -4.91 10.44
N ASN A 166 6.47 -5.05 11.42
CA ASN A 166 7.79 -4.43 11.36
C ASN A 166 8.65 -5.18 10.32
N LYS A 167 9.09 -4.46 9.29
CA LYS A 167 9.91 -5.00 8.19
C LYS A 167 11.42 -4.89 8.46
N GLU A 168 11.84 -4.16 9.48
CA GLU A 168 13.26 -3.93 9.79
C GLU A 168 14.05 -5.22 10.02
N PRO A 169 13.58 -6.23 10.78
CA PRO A 169 14.36 -7.46 10.96
C PRO A 169 14.63 -8.19 9.63
N ARG A 170 13.68 -8.12 8.68
CA ARG A 170 13.83 -8.71 7.35
C ARG A 170 14.83 -7.91 6.50
N ARG A 171 14.77 -6.58 6.53
CA ARG A 171 15.77 -5.71 5.88
C ARG A 171 17.17 -5.92 6.43
N GLN A 172 17.31 -6.04 7.75
CA GLN A 172 18.60 -6.27 8.41
C GLN A 172 19.21 -7.60 7.99
N ARG A 173 18.42 -8.69 7.97
CA ARG A 173 18.88 -10.00 7.47
C ARG A 173 19.37 -9.95 6.02
N ILE A 174 18.71 -9.19 5.16
CA ILE A 174 19.18 -8.97 3.78
C ILE A 174 20.51 -8.19 3.79
N SER A 175 20.61 -7.13 4.62
CA SER A 175 21.81 -6.28 4.70
C SER A 175 23.07 -6.99 5.22
N GLU A 176 22.90 -8.09 5.96
CA GLU A 176 24.02 -8.93 6.40
C GLU A 176 24.78 -9.51 5.20
N THR A 177 24.05 -9.94 4.17
CA THR A 177 24.58 -10.63 2.99
C THR A 177 24.69 -9.74 1.75
N HIS A 178 23.83 -8.73 1.63
CA HIS A 178 23.72 -7.88 0.45
C HIS A 178 23.96 -6.40 0.76
N HIS A 179 24.42 -5.65 -0.23
CA HIS A 179 24.33 -4.20 -0.22
C HIS A 179 23.00 -3.78 -0.82
N ILE A 180 22.09 -3.29 0.03
CA ILE A 180 20.80 -2.75 -0.40
C ILE A 180 21.05 -1.42 -1.07
N LEU A 181 20.78 -1.31 -2.37
CA LEU A 181 20.95 -0.07 -3.13
C LEU A 181 19.72 0.82 -3.01
N LEU A 182 18.51 0.26 -3.16
CA LEU A 182 17.23 0.99 -3.09
C LEU A 182 16.20 0.23 -2.27
N LEU A 183 15.23 0.98 -1.72
CA LEU A 183 14.01 0.48 -1.10
C LEU A 183 12.80 1.11 -1.81
N CYS A 184 11.85 0.31 -2.27
CA CYS A 184 10.62 0.77 -2.93
C CYS A 184 9.39 0.35 -2.11
N GLY A 185 8.44 1.26 -1.94
CA GLY A 185 7.25 1.03 -1.11
C GLY A 185 6.23 2.15 -1.28
N ASP A 186 4.98 1.89 -0.95
CA ASP A 186 3.91 2.89 -0.84
C ASP A 186 3.73 3.40 0.59
N ASN A 187 4.38 2.75 1.56
CA ASN A 187 4.31 3.10 2.96
C ASN A 187 5.68 3.47 3.52
N LEU A 188 5.74 4.48 4.40
CA LEU A 188 7.00 4.94 4.99
C LEU A 188 7.73 3.84 5.78
N SER A 189 6.99 2.90 6.37
CA SER A 189 7.57 1.79 7.14
C SER A 189 8.30 0.75 6.27
N ASP A 190 8.17 0.82 4.95
CA ASP A 190 8.92 -0.01 3.99
C ASP A 190 10.40 0.39 3.93
N PHE A 191 10.69 1.67 4.19
CA PHE A 191 12.03 2.23 4.07
C PHE A 191 12.87 2.08 5.33
N SER A 192 12.31 2.45 6.48
CA SER A 192 13.07 2.51 7.73
C SER A 192 12.17 2.59 8.95
N ASN A 193 12.63 2.03 10.06
CA ASN A 193 11.93 2.15 11.33
C ASN A 193 11.93 3.55 11.93
N ILE A 194 12.69 4.52 11.39
CA ILE A 194 12.53 5.93 11.78
C ILE A 194 11.11 6.44 11.52
N PHE A 195 10.39 5.83 10.56
CA PHE A 195 9.01 6.15 10.25
C PHE A 195 7.98 5.23 10.92
N TYR A 196 8.41 4.19 11.63
CA TYR A 196 7.49 3.24 12.26
C TYR A 196 6.64 3.94 13.33
N ARG A 197 5.32 3.89 13.14
CA ARG A 197 4.27 4.78 13.64
C ARG A 197 4.18 5.05 15.15
N GLU A 198 4.80 4.25 16.00
CA GLU A 198 4.65 4.38 17.45
C GLU A 198 5.39 5.63 17.99
N ASN A 199 4.62 6.61 18.47
CA ASN A 199 5.11 7.86 19.08
C ASN A 199 5.95 8.74 18.15
N LYS A 200 5.65 8.77 16.85
CA LYS A 200 6.43 9.55 15.87
C LYS A 200 5.56 10.52 15.08
N ASN A 201 6.10 11.72 14.86
CA ASN A 201 5.59 12.61 13.83
C ASN A 201 6.24 12.25 12.49
N THR A 202 5.53 11.48 11.66
CA THR A 202 6.05 11.03 10.36
C THR A 202 6.30 12.19 9.40
N PHE A 203 5.59 13.33 9.53
CA PHE A 203 5.86 14.52 8.72
C PHE A 203 7.27 15.07 8.97
N ASP A 204 7.66 15.22 10.24
CA ASP A 204 8.99 15.74 10.60
C ASP A 204 10.10 14.77 10.18
N GLN A 205 9.85 13.46 10.32
CA GLN A 205 10.81 12.44 9.88
C GLN A 205 11.00 12.46 8.36
N VAL A 206 9.94 12.66 7.58
CA VAL A 206 10.02 12.80 6.13
C VAL A 206 10.80 14.07 5.76
N ASN A 207 10.51 15.20 6.41
CA ASN A 207 11.24 16.45 6.18
C ASN A 207 12.73 16.32 6.49
N ALA A 208 13.07 15.66 7.60
CA ALA A 208 14.45 15.39 7.99
C ALA A 208 15.16 14.42 7.01
N SER A 209 14.40 13.55 6.34
CA SER A 209 14.91 12.53 5.42
C SER A 209 14.68 12.88 3.95
N GLN A 210 14.30 14.13 3.61
CA GLN A 210 13.80 14.50 2.29
C GLN A 210 14.74 14.09 1.15
N ASN A 211 16.06 14.21 1.35
CA ASN A 211 17.08 13.89 0.34
C ASN A 211 17.16 12.40 0.00
N LEU A 212 16.57 11.52 0.82
CA LEU A 212 16.51 10.08 0.56
C LEU A 212 15.35 9.71 -0.37
N PHE A 213 14.31 10.53 -0.47
CA PHE A 213 13.17 10.24 -1.34
C PHE A 213 13.52 10.54 -2.81
N GLY A 214 13.23 9.58 -3.68
CA GLY A 214 13.65 9.58 -5.08
C GLY A 214 15.07 9.07 -5.30
N THR A 215 15.93 9.03 -4.27
CA THR A 215 17.31 8.54 -4.38
C THR A 215 17.47 7.15 -3.78
N LYS A 216 17.21 6.98 -2.47
CA LYS A 216 17.29 5.70 -1.74
C LYS A 216 15.91 5.06 -1.55
N TYR A 217 14.93 5.90 -1.26
CA TYR A 217 13.54 5.55 -0.99
C TYR A 217 12.69 5.93 -2.19
N ILE A 218 12.14 4.94 -2.86
CA ILE A 218 11.26 5.13 -4.01
C ILE A 218 9.82 4.97 -3.51
N MET A 219 9.15 6.11 -3.36
CA MET A 219 7.78 6.17 -2.84
C MET A 219 6.75 6.02 -3.96
N LEU A 220 5.77 5.14 -3.75
CA LEU A 220 4.60 4.97 -4.60
C LEU A 220 3.36 5.58 -3.92
N PRO A 221 2.39 6.10 -4.69
CA PRO A 221 1.18 6.67 -4.10
C PRO A 221 0.16 5.59 -3.74
N ASN A 222 -0.25 5.52 -2.48
CA ASN A 222 -1.38 4.73 -2.03
C ASN A 222 -2.31 5.56 -1.12
N PRO A 223 -3.37 6.16 -1.68
CA PRO A 223 -4.36 6.89 -0.88
C PRO A 223 -5.46 5.98 -0.31
N MET A 224 -5.48 4.69 -0.67
CA MET A 224 -6.58 3.78 -0.30
C MET A 224 -6.47 3.34 1.16
N TYR A 225 -5.25 3.04 1.62
CA TYR A 225 -4.96 2.60 2.98
C TYR A 225 -3.47 2.79 3.31
N GLY A 226 -3.06 2.54 4.56
CA GLY A 226 -1.64 2.54 4.95
C GLY A 226 -1.40 2.90 6.41
N ASP A 227 -0.13 2.99 6.82
CA ASP A 227 0.20 3.41 8.19
C ASP A 227 -0.18 4.88 8.47
N TRP A 228 -0.30 5.71 7.44
CA TRP A 228 -0.75 7.11 7.55
C TRP A 228 -2.16 7.22 8.15
N GLU A 229 -2.99 6.19 7.98
CA GLU A 229 -4.37 6.17 8.46
C GLU A 229 -4.43 5.87 9.98
N LYS A 230 -3.45 5.15 10.52
CA LYS A 230 -3.50 4.62 11.90
C LYS A 230 -3.53 5.72 12.98
N PRO A 231 -2.73 6.80 12.90
CA PRO A 231 -2.83 7.92 13.84
C PRO A 231 -4.19 8.64 13.81
N LEU A 232 -5.00 8.43 12.75
CA LEU A 232 -6.35 8.95 12.67
C LEU A 232 -7.33 8.20 13.58
N TYR A 233 -6.92 7.13 14.26
CA TYR A 233 -7.81 6.29 15.04
C TYR A 233 -7.38 6.21 16.51
N GLN A 234 -8.30 6.56 17.40
CA GLN A 234 -8.17 6.42 18.85
C GLN A 234 -9.22 5.46 19.38
N GLY A 235 -8.83 4.57 20.28
CA GLY A 235 -9.67 3.52 20.88
C GLY A 235 -9.39 2.12 20.32
N GLU A 236 -9.91 1.11 20.99
CA GLU A 236 -9.79 -0.29 20.59
C GLU A 236 -11.06 -0.78 19.86
N LYS A 237 -10.92 -1.73 18.94
CA LYS A 237 -12.04 -2.42 18.26
C LYS A 237 -13.05 -1.46 17.60
N LEU A 238 -12.57 -0.40 16.96
CA LEU A 238 -13.40 0.58 16.27
C LEU A 238 -14.19 -0.05 15.11
N SER A 239 -15.49 0.25 15.05
CA SER A 239 -16.32 -0.08 13.90
C SER A 239 -15.98 0.82 12.70
N ASP A 240 -16.40 0.42 11.51
CA ASP A 240 -16.23 1.25 10.30
C ASP A 240 -16.91 2.62 10.45
N LYS A 241 -18.02 2.68 11.19
CA LYS A 241 -18.72 3.93 11.50
C LYS A 241 -17.88 4.82 12.42
N ASP A 242 -17.22 4.25 13.42
CA ASP A 242 -16.35 5.02 14.32
C ASP A 242 -15.13 5.56 13.58
N LYS A 243 -14.53 4.74 12.71
CA LYS A 243 -13.42 5.16 11.84
C LYS A 243 -13.84 6.29 10.89
N ALA A 244 -14.98 6.16 10.21
CA ALA A 244 -15.51 7.19 9.33
C ALA A 244 -15.74 8.53 10.06
N LYS A 245 -16.36 8.46 11.24
CA LYS A 245 -16.53 9.65 12.09
C LYS A 245 -15.18 10.29 12.44
N GLN A 246 -14.21 9.48 12.86
CA GLN A 246 -12.87 9.97 13.23
C GLN A 246 -12.07 10.54 12.06
N ARG A 247 -12.25 10.04 10.83
CA ARG A 247 -11.71 10.64 9.61
C ARG A 247 -12.31 12.02 9.36
N LEU A 248 -13.63 12.12 9.42
CA LEU A 248 -14.36 13.37 9.20
C LEU A 248 -13.95 14.46 10.21
N GLU A 249 -13.88 14.11 11.49
CA GLU A 249 -13.50 15.04 12.58
C GLU A 249 -12.05 15.55 12.48
N ARG A 250 -11.17 14.82 11.79
CA ARG A 250 -9.75 15.19 11.62
C ARG A 250 -9.48 16.03 10.38
N LEU A 251 -10.49 16.27 9.54
CA LEU A 251 -10.35 17.22 8.44
C LEU A 251 -10.13 18.62 8.99
N LYS A 252 -9.17 19.33 8.40
CA LYS A 252 -8.95 20.75 8.68
C LYS A 252 -9.93 21.56 7.81
N SER A 253 -10.80 22.35 8.43
CA SER A 253 -11.71 23.28 7.74
C SER A 253 -11.10 24.70 7.70
N TYR A 254 -11.57 25.50 6.74
CA TYR A 254 -11.46 26.97 6.76
C TYR A 254 -12.68 27.59 7.42
#